data_AF-A0A1F7BR40-F1
#
_entry.id   AF-A0A1F7BR40-F1
#
_cell.length_a   1.000
_cell.length_b   1.000
_cell.length_c   1.000
_cell.angle_alpha   90.00
_cell.angle_beta   90.00
_cell.angle_gamma   90.00
#
_symmetry.space_group_name_H-M   'P 1'
#
loop_
_entity.id
_entity.type
_entity.pdbx_description
1 polymer ?
#
loop_
_entity_poly.entity_id
_entity_poly.type
_entity_poly.pdbx_seq_one_letter_code
_entity_poly.pdbx_strand_id
1 'polypeptide(L)'
;MAVLHNVGAQLEKIDQQIINLIEHRIQLCQDALEEDSEALSPAHDAETVAFWTAEADQRGIDETGLEKVCKSVLGLCKKMGEN
;
A
#
# COMPACT_ATOMS: atom_id res chain seq x y z
N MET A 1 14.16 5.97 -30.68
CA MET A 1 14.82 6.10 -29.35
C MET A 1 14.15 7.12 -28.43
N ALA A 2 13.44 8.14 -28.92
CA ALA A 2 12.75 9.12 -28.04
C ALA A 2 11.53 8.57 -27.26
N VAL A 3 10.82 7.57 -27.80
CA VAL A 3 9.59 7.02 -27.19
C VAL A 3 9.89 6.21 -25.91
N LEU A 4 11.00 5.45 -25.89
CA LEU A 4 11.42 4.68 -24.71
C LEU A 4 11.86 5.60 -23.56
N HIS A 5 12.47 6.75 -23.87
CA HIS A 5 12.83 7.76 -22.86
C HIS A 5 11.60 8.37 -22.18
N ASN A 6 10.46 8.46 -22.88
CA ASN A 6 9.24 9.05 -22.31
C ASN A 6 8.49 8.07 -21.39
N VAL A 7 8.35 6.80 -21.80
CA VAL A 7 7.66 5.79 -20.97
C VAL A 7 8.42 5.54 -19.67
N GLY A 8 9.75 5.47 -19.72
CA GLY A 8 10.58 5.31 -18.52
C GLY A 8 10.36 6.43 -17.49
N ALA A 9 10.36 7.69 -17.94
CA ALA A 9 10.12 8.83 -17.07
C ALA A 9 8.68 8.88 -16.50
N GLN A 10 7.70 8.41 -17.28
CA GLN A 10 6.32 8.30 -16.80
C GLN A 10 6.16 7.21 -15.72
N LEU A 11 6.85 6.07 -15.89
CA LEU A 11 6.88 5.00 -14.89
C LEU A 11 7.56 5.47 -13.61
N GLU A 12 8.72 6.11 -13.71
CA GLU A 12 9.42 6.68 -12.55
C GLU A 12 8.53 7.67 -11.78
N LYS A 13 7.77 8.50 -12.49
CA LYS A 13 6.81 9.40 -11.86
C LYS A 13 5.69 8.64 -11.12
N ILE A 14 5.17 7.56 -11.69
CA ILE A 14 4.16 6.71 -11.03
C ILE A 14 4.77 6.05 -9.80
N ASP A 15 5.99 5.53 -9.90
CA ASP A 15 6.68 4.89 -8.79
C ASP A 15 6.89 5.87 -7.63
N GLN A 16 7.29 7.12 -7.93
CA GLN A 16 7.40 8.17 -6.92
C GLN A 16 6.04 8.48 -6.26
N GLN A 17 4.95 8.49 -7.04
CA GLN A 17 3.61 8.68 -6.49
C GLN A 17 3.19 7.53 -5.57
N ILE A 18 3.50 6.29 -5.95
CA ILE A 18 3.24 5.10 -5.13
C ILE A 18 4.02 5.19 -3.82
N ILE A 19 5.31 5.55 -3.87
CA ILE A 19 6.16 5.69 -2.67
C ILE A 19 5.59 6.76 -1.73
N ASN A 20 5.24 7.94 -2.23
CA ASN A 20 4.68 9.02 -1.42
C ASN A 20 3.34 8.63 -0.78
N LEU A 21 2.49 7.89 -1.51
CA LEU A 21 1.21 7.39 -0.99
C LEU A 21 1.41 6.33 0.09
N ILE A 22 2.41 5.45 -0.07
CA ILE A 22 2.77 4.46 0.94
C ILE A 22 3.28 5.16 2.20
N GLU A 23 4.17 6.14 2.07
CA GLU A 23 4.68 6.95 3.19
C GLU A 23 3.53 7.62 3.96
N HIS A 24 2.62 8.29 3.26
CA HIS A 24 1.46 8.92 3.88
C HIS A 24 0.54 7.91 4.58
N ARG A 25 0.33 6.73 3.97
CA ARG A 25 -0.45 5.66 4.59
C ARG A 25 0.21 5.16 5.87
N ILE A 26 1.54 5.06 5.90
CA ILE A 26 2.26 4.65 7.12
C ILE A 26 2.08 5.70 8.21
N GLN A 27 2.22 6.99 7.90
CA GLN A 27 1.99 8.06 8.88
C GLN A 27 0.59 7.98 9.49
N LEU A 28 -0.45 7.83 8.67
CA LEU A 28 -1.83 7.67 9.17
C LEU A 28 -1.99 6.44 10.07
N CYS A 29 -1.29 5.35 9.78
CA CYS A 29 -1.28 4.17 10.63
C CYS A 29 -0.58 4.42 11.97
N GLN A 30 0.49 5.23 12.00
CA GLN A 30 1.15 5.62 13.24
C GLN A 30 0.25 6.52 14.08
N ASP A 31 -0.35 7.55 13.45
CA ASP A 31 -1.29 8.45 14.12
C ASP A 31 -2.46 7.66 14.74
N ALA A 32 -3.00 6.68 14.01
CA ALA A 32 -4.06 5.81 14.52
C ALA A 32 -3.62 4.93 15.71
N LEU A 33 -2.37 4.45 15.71
CA LEU A 33 -1.81 3.66 16.81
C LEU A 33 -1.50 4.51 18.06
N GLU A 34 -1.18 5.80 17.89
CA GLU A 34 -1.01 6.74 18.99
C GLU A 34 -2.34 6.99 19.72
N GLU A 35 -3.46 7.00 18.99
CA GLU A 35 -4.81 7.16 19.53
C GLU A 35 -5.38 5.84 20.09
N ASP A 36 -5.15 4.71 19.41
CA ASP A 36 -5.64 3.38 19.78
C ASP A 36 -4.61 2.30 19.42
N SER A 37 -4.02 1.66 20.44
CA SER A 37 -3.03 0.59 20.25
C SER A 37 -3.55 -0.63 19.49
N GLU A 38 -4.87 -0.80 19.39
CA GLU A 38 -5.53 -1.88 18.67
C GLU A 38 -6.03 -1.46 17.27
N ALA A 39 -5.78 -0.22 16.83
CA ALA A 39 -6.25 0.30 15.54
C ALA A 39 -5.84 -0.56 14.34
N LEU A 40 -4.67 -1.21 14.39
CA LEU A 40 -4.16 -2.11 13.35
C LEU A 40 -4.27 -3.60 13.72
N SER A 41 -5.43 -3.97 14.26
CA SER A 41 -5.76 -5.34 14.66
C SER A 41 -5.73 -6.35 13.48
N PRO A 42 -5.68 -7.66 13.76
CA PRO A 42 -5.83 -8.69 12.72
C PRO A 42 -7.15 -8.59 11.94
N ALA A 43 -8.22 -8.08 12.56
CA ALA A 43 -9.51 -7.88 11.89
C ALA A 43 -9.42 -6.74 10.84
N HIS A 44 -8.82 -5.61 11.21
CA HIS A 44 -8.55 -4.51 10.30
C HIS A 44 -7.67 -4.94 9.11
N ASP A 45 -6.63 -5.75 9.36
CA ASP A 45 -5.79 -6.30 8.30
C ASP A 45 -6.58 -7.17 7.33
N ALA A 46 -7.45 -8.04 7.84
CA ALA A 46 -8.27 -8.93 7.03
C ALA A 46 -9.26 -8.13 6.15
N GLU A 47 -9.90 -7.11 6.71
CA GLU A 47 -10.78 -6.20 5.97
C GLU A 47 -10.03 -5.41 4.90
N THR A 48 -8.83 -4.91 5.21
CA THR A 48 -7.98 -4.19 4.25
C THR A 48 -7.61 -5.11 3.08
N VAL A 49 -7.18 -6.35 3.37
CA VAL A 49 -6.83 -7.32 2.33
C VAL A 49 -8.04 -7.63 1.45
N ALA A 50 -9.21 -7.88 2.06
CA ALA A 50 -10.44 -8.16 1.33
C ALA A 50 -10.84 -6.99 0.40
N PHE A 51 -10.67 -5.76 0.86
CA PHE A 51 -10.88 -4.56 0.04
C PHE A 51 -9.93 -4.53 -1.17
N TRP A 52 -8.63 -4.77 -0.97
CA TRP A 52 -7.66 -4.76 -2.07
C TRP A 52 -7.93 -5.87 -3.09
N THR A 53 -8.29 -7.08 -2.65
CA THR A 53 -8.62 -8.18 -3.57
C THR A 53 -9.89 -7.89 -4.36
N ALA A 54 -10.92 -7.30 -3.73
CA ALA A 54 -12.14 -6.89 -4.42
C ALA A 54 -11.89 -5.80 -5.48
N GLU A 55 -11.02 -4.82 -5.18
CA GLU A 55 -10.60 -3.81 -6.15
C GLU A 55 -9.76 -4.41 -7.28
N ALA A 56 -8.92 -5.41 -6.99
CA ALA A 56 -8.16 -6.13 -8.01
C ALA A 56 -9.09 -6.81 -9.02
N ASP A 57 -10.05 -7.60 -8.54
CA ASP A 57 -11.03 -8.30 -9.37
C ASP A 57 -11.80 -7.32 -10.26
N GLN A 58 -12.35 -6.26 -9.67
CA GLN A 58 -13.10 -5.22 -10.41
C GLN A 58 -12.28 -4.52 -11.50
N ARG A 59 -10.96 -4.44 -11.34
CA ARG A 59 -10.04 -3.76 -12.26
C ARG A 59 -9.31 -4.71 -13.20
N GLY A 60 -9.54 -6.02 -13.10
CA GLY A 60 -8.81 -7.04 -13.85
C GLY A 60 -7.32 -7.10 -13.51
N ILE A 61 -6.95 -6.76 -12.27
CA ILE A 61 -5.59 -6.88 -11.74
C ILE A 61 -5.46 -8.27 -11.10
N ASP A 62 -4.26 -8.88 -11.15
CA ASP A 62 -3.98 -10.14 -10.46
C ASP A 62 -4.23 -10.01 -8.94
N GLU A 63 -5.29 -10.64 -8.46
CA GLU A 63 -5.70 -10.62 -7.04
C GLU A 63 -4.58 -11.11 -6.13
N THR A 64 -3.90 -12.21 -6.51
CA THR A 64 -2.81 -12.79 -5.71
C THR A 64 -1.61 -11.85 -5.63
N GLY A 65 -1.29 -11.17 -6.73
CA GLY A 65 -0.25 -10.15 -6.79
C GLY A 65 -0.59 -8.95 -5.91
N LEU A 66 -1.82 -8.42 -6.03
CA LEU A 66 -2.24 -7.25 -5.27
C LEU A 66 -2.39 -7.54 -3.77
N GLU A 67 -2.84 -8.75 -3.41
CA GLU A 67 -2.86 -9.24 -2.02
C GLU A 67 -1.46 -9.20 -1.39
N LYS A 68 -0.43 -9.65 -2.12
CA LYS A 68 0.96 -9.61 -1.63
C LYS A 68 1.45 -8.19 -1.42
N VAL A 69 1.11 -7.27 -2.32
CA VAL A 69 1.44 -5.84 -2.17
C VAL A 69 0.74 -5.28 -0.93
N CYS A 70 -0.56 -5.55 -0.76
CA CYS A 70 -1.32 -5.12 0.41
C CYS A 70 -0.66 -5.59 1.72
N LYS A 71 -0.31 -6.87 1.81
CA LYS A 71 0.33 -7.46 3.00
C LYS A 71 1.69 -6.85 3.29
N SER A 72 2.49 -6.55 2.26
CA SER A 72 3.76 -5.84 2.42
C SER A 72 3.55 -4.43 2.97
N VAL A 73 2.57 -3.68 2.44
CA VAL A 73 2.23 -2.33 2.92
C VAL A 73 1.72 -2.34 4.36
N LEU A 74 0.84 -3.28 4.73
CA LEU A 74 0.41 -3.49 6.12
C LEU A 74 1.60 -3.82 7.04
N GLY A 75 2.55 -4.62 6.57
CA GLY A 75 3.78 -4.91 7.29
C GLY A 75 4.65 -3.67 7.55
N LEU A 76 4.71 -2.73 6.62
CA LEU A 76 5.41 -1.45 6.81
C LEU A 76 4.74 -0.59 7.89
N CYS A 77 3.41 -0.54 7.89
CA CYS A 77 2.64 0.21 8.89
C CYS A 77 2.88 -0.26 10.33
N LYS A 78 3.19 -1.54 10.53
CA LYS A 78 3.44 -2.11 11.86
C LYS A 78 4.89 -1.97 12.32
N LYS A 79 5.86 -2.02 11.40
CA LYS A 79 7.29 -1.95 11.73
C LYS A 79 7.78 -0.55 12.08
N MET A 80 7.15 0.50 11.54
CA MET A 80 7.62 1.88 11.74
C MET A 80 7.27 2.45 13.12
N GLY A 81 6.50 1.72 13.94
CA GLY A 81 6.28 2.03 15.37
C GLY A 81 7.27 1.35 16.33
N GLU A 82 8.22 0.55 15.83
CA GLU A 82 9.20 -0.19 16.66
C GLU A 82 10.59 0.50 16.74
N ASN A 83 10.73 1.74 16.26
CA ASN A 83 12.00 2.49 16.27
C ASN A 83 12.02 3.64 17.27
#